data_AF-A0A7U9N1Y7-F1
#
_entry.id   AF-A0A7U9N1Y7-F1
#
_cell.length_a   1.000
_cell.length_b   1.000
_cell.length_c   1.000
_cell.angle_alpha   90.00
_cell.angle_beta   90.00
_cell.angle_gamma   90.00
#
_symmetry.space_group_name_H-M   'P 1'
#
loop_
_entity.id
_entity.type
_entity.pdbx_description
1 polymer ?
#
loop_
_entity_poly.entity_id
_entity_poly.type
_entity_poly.pdbx_seq_one_letter_code
_entity_poly.pdbx_strand_id
1 'polypeptide(L)'
;MYEATFASLTQFRCPEWFRDVKFGIWSHWGPQSVPMCGDWYARNMYIQGTEQYEYHLRTYGHPSKFGYKDICALWKAEHFDPEGLMEKYYRAGARFFVAQASHHDHFFNFKSQYNRFNSVDMGPKKDICGLWKAACEKYHMPFGLTEHLGASFWWWKDNKGADSYGPYAGVPYDGNDPAYRDFYHDNYEHVTGPGEPDPWIWLTQNREFHEYWLKVMKEIIDNYHPDLLYSDSSLPFCQGAEADDEAYRYGLEAVAYLYNASENIHGRNQAVYTQKNRSENIYKVGALDIERSQLHGISPDPWMSETCIGGWFYDRKAKYKTPHHILDILVDTVSKNGTFLLNILQRPDGTIDEEAQWILEELAEWFAINGEAVYGTRPWRTAGEGHASVVIDGFREEQVAWDDDDFRFVQKDGKLYAYVMKSKGRRSTVITSLEAGEQVRAVRLLGHGPVGFCQHPGALVVDLPEKLPTAYANVLEICFQN
;
A
#
# COMPACT_ATOMS: atom_id res chain seq x y z
N MET A 1 1.10 14.68 -24.30
CA MET A 1 0.49 13.41 -24.73
C MET A 1 1.56 12.34 -24.73
N TYR A 2 1.41 11.36 -23.85
CA TYR A 2 2.27 10.21 -23.69
C TYR A 2 1.92 9.12 -24.72
N GLU A 3 2.94 8.52 -25.30
CA GLU A 3 2.83 7.31 -26.14
C GLU A 3 3.05 6.06 -25.28
N ALA A 4 2.47 4.93 -25.69
CA ALA A 4 2.62 3.64 -25.01
C ALA A 4 3.99 2.99 -25.28
N THR A 5 5.08 3.69 -24.97
CA THR A 5 6.47 3.27 -25.16
C THR A 5 7.30 3.63 -23.94
N PHE A 6 8.35 2.87 -23.65
CA PHE A 6 9.29 3.22 -22.57
C PHE A 6 9.94 4.59 -22.81
N ALA A 7 10.32 4.90 -24.06
CA ALA A 7 10.92 6.19 -24.43
C ALA A 7 10.04 7.40 -24.11
N SER A 8 8.71 7.26 -24.21
CA SER A 8 7.77 8.32 -23.82
C SER A 8 7.49 8.31 -22.32
N LEU A 9 7.21 7.14 -21.72
CA LEU A 9 6.74 7.05 -20.34
C LEU A 9 7.84 7.24 -19.30
N THR A 10 9.10 6.92 -19.61
CA THR A 10 10.25 7.19 -18.71
C THR A 10 10.58 8.68 -18.59
N GLN A 11 9.93 9.54 -19.37
CA GLN A 11 9.96 11.00 -19.16
C GLN A 11 9.08 11.44 -17.99
N PHE A 12 8.35 10.51 -17.35
CA PHE A 12 7.59 10.75 -16.14
C PHE A 12 8.38 11.58 -15.13
N ARG A 13 7.69 12.58 -14.58
CA ARG A 13 8.18 13.39 -13.46
C ARG A 13 7.16 13.25 -12.35
N CYS A 14 7.61 12.68 -11.23
CA CYS A 14 6.78 12.53 -10.06
C CYS A 14 6.22 13.90 -9.62
N PRO A 15 4.89 14.07 -9.54
CA PRO A 15 4.28 15.34 -9.18
C PRO A 15 4.60 15.70 -7.73
N GLU A 16 4.72 17.00 -7.45
CA GLU A 16 5.10 17.48 -6.11
C GLU A 16 4.11 17.04 -5.02
N TRP A 17 2.82 16.92 -5.33
CA TRP A 17 1.83 16.45 -4.34
C TRP A 17 2.21 15.07 -3.78
N PHE A 18 2.67 14.14 -4.61
CA PHE A 18 3.02 12.78 -4.17
C PHE A 18 4.23 12.80 -3.24
N ARG A 19 5.16 13.73 -3.51
CA ARG A 19 6.34 13.96 -2.68
C ARG A 19 6.01 14.71 -1.39
N ASP A 20 4.91 15.45 -1.33
CA ASP A 20 4.54 16.30 -0.19
C ASP A 20 3.62 15.60 0.81
N VAL A 21 2.73 14.71 0.35
CA VAL A 21 1.72 14.06 1.19
C VAL A 21 2.31 13.08 2.20
N LYS A 22 3.41 12.38 1.85
CA LYS A 22 4.20 11.42 2.65
C LYS A 22 3.50 10.23 3.29
N PHE A 23 2.26 10.35 3.73
CA PHE A 23 1.53 9.33 4.46
C PHE A 23 0.10 9.23 3.95
N GLY A 24 -0.35 8.01 3.71
CA GLY A 24 -1.70 7.71 3.25
C GLY A 24 -2.21 6.43 3.85
N ILE A 25 -3.53 6.25 3.76
CA ILE A 25 -4.22 5.05 4.22
C ILE A 25 -4.81 4.30 3.03
N TRP A 26 -4.71 2.98 3.11
CA TRP A 26 -5.30 2.05 2.15
C TRP A 26 -6.46 1.29 2.78
N SER A 27 -7.54 1.15 2.01
CA SER A 27 -8.63 0.21 2.24
C SER A 27 -8.48 -0.99 1.29
N HIS A 28 -7.81 -2.04 1.76
CA HIS A 28 -7.74 -3.33 1.07
C HIS A 28 -8.91 -4.23 1.46
N TRP A 29 -10.06 -3.98 0.85
CA TRP A 29 -11.34 -4.48 1.36
C TRP A 29 -12.26 -4.97 0.25
N GLY A 30 -12.98 -6.05 0.51
CA GLY A 30 -13.80 -6.76 -0.46
C GLY A 30 -14.39 -8.04 0.14
N PRO A 31 -15.02 -8.92 -0.66
CA PRO A 31 -15.71 -10.10 -0.14
C PRO A 31 -14.80 -11.12 0.56
N GLN A 32 -13.49 -11.12 0.31
CA GLN A 32 -12.52 -11.91 1.08
C GLN A 32 -12.50 -11.56 2.57
N SER A 33 -13.06 -10.42 2.99
CA SER A 33 -13.21 -10.07 4.41
C SER A 33 -14.33 -10.84 5.11
N VAL A 34 -15.33 -11.38 4.39
CA VAL A 34 -16.50 -12.08 4.96
C VAL A 34 -16.13 -13.21 5.93
N PRO A 35 -15.17 -14.09 5.59
CA PRO A 35 -14.76 -15.18 6.48
C PRO A 35 -13.95 -14.70 7.70
N MET A 36 -13.42 -13.47 7.66
CA MET A 36 -12.53 -12.89 8.66
C MET A 36 -11.37 -13.85 9.01
N CYS A 37 -10.73 -14.39 7.97
CA CYS A 37 -9.73 -15.46 8.05
C CYS A 37 -8.47 -15.12 7.25
N GLY A 38 -8.16 -13.83 7.11
CA GLY A 38 -6.90 -13.35 6.56
C GLY A 38 -6.75 -13.43 5.04
N ASP A 39 -5.51 -13.29 4.60
CA ASP A 39 -5.15 -13.04 3.20
C ASP A 39 -5.44 -14.24 2.29
N TRP A 40 -5.76 -13.93 1.03
CA TRP A 40 -5.88 -14.90 -0.05
C TRP A 40 -6.96 -15.97 0.17
N TYR A 41 -7.96 -15.69 1.00
CA TYR A 41 -9.06 -16.61 1.27
C TYR A 41 -9.72 -17.14 0.00
N ALA A 42 -9.94 -16.26 -1.00
CA ALA A 42 -10.59 -16.64 -2.26
C ALA A 42 -9.86 -17.75 -3.02
N ARG A 43 -8.54 -17.90 -2.80
CA ARG A 43 -7.73 -18.97 -3.37
C ARG A 43 -7.63 -20.15 -2.42
N ASN A 44 -7.16 -19.94 -1.18
CA ASN A 44 -6.81 -21.09 -0.33
C ASN A 44 -8.05 -21.85 0.14
N MET A 45 -9.26 -21.28 0.08
CA MET A 45 -10.49 -22.05 0.30
C MET A 45 -10.70 -23.20 -0.72
N TYR A 46 -9.94 -23.23 -1.82
CA TYR A 46 -9.93 -24.31 -2.82
C TYR A 46 -8.72 -25.25 -2.70
N ILE A 47 -7.80 -25.00 -1.77
CA ILE A 47 -6.59 -25.84 -1.60
C ILE A 47 -6.81 -26.78 -0.41
N GLN A 48 -7.12 -28.04 -0.72
CA GLN A 48 -7.44 -29.07 0.28
C GLN A 48 -6.33 -29.20 1.33
N GLY A 49 -6.72 -29.15 2.61
CA GLY A 49 -5.80 -29.27 3.76
C GLY A 49 -5.21 -27.95 4.27
N THR A 50 -5.44 -26.81 3.62
CA THR A 50 -5.10 -25.50 4.20
C THR A 50 -6.04 -25.13 5.33
N GLU A 51 -5.61 -24.25 6.24
CA GLU A 51 -6.47 -23.78 7.34
C GLU A 51 -7.75 -23.11 6.83
N GLN A 52 -7.66 -22.31 5.77
CA GLN A 52 -8.80 -21.60 5.19
C GLN A 52 -9.78 -22.55 4.50
N TYR A 53 -9.31 -23.59 3.80
CA TYR A 53 -10.15 -24.67 3.27
C TYR A 53 -10.89 -25.41 4.39
N GLU A 54 -10.17 -25.83 5.43
CA GLU A 54 -10.73 -26.54 6.57
C GLU A 54 -11.76 -25.69 7.33
N TYR A 55 -11.50 -24.39 7.47
CA TYR A 55 -12.46 -23.43 8.00
C TYR A 55 -13.70 -23.31 7.12
N HIS A 56 -13.51 -23.25 5.79
CA HIS A 56 -14.61 -23.16 4.82
C HIS A 56 -15.53 -24.37 4.90
N LEU A 57 -14.96 -25.58 4.92
CA LEU A 57 -15.71 -26.83 5.08
C LEU A 57 -16.62 -26.84 6.31
N ARG A 58 -16.09 -26.43 7.46
CA ARG A 58 -16.82 -26.44 8.73
C ARG A 58 -17.88 -25.34 8.83
N THR A 59 -17.66 -24.21 8.17
CA THR A 59 -18.49 -23.00 8.33
C THR A 59 -19.55 -22.90 7.24
N TYR A 60 -19.19 -23.16 5.99
CA TYR A 60 -20.03 -22.93 4.82
C TYR A 60 -20.35 -24.23 4.05
N GLY A 61 -19.44 -25.20 4.06
CA GLY A 61 -19.56 -26.47 3.36
C GLY A 61 -18.46 -26.67 2.31
N HIS A 62 -18.58 -27.74 1.52
CA HIS A 62 -17.59 -28.03 0.47
C HIS A 62 -17.63 -26.96 -0.64
N PRO A 63 -16.48 -26.52 -1.19
CA PRO A 63 -16.41 -25.49 -2.25
C PRO A 63 -17.22 -25.80 -3.52
N SER A 64 -17.56 -27.08 -3.76
CA SER A 64 -18.47 -27.47 -4.85
C SER A 64 -19.96 -27.15 -4.59
N LYS A 65 -20.34 -26.91 -3.34
CA LYS A 65 -21.72 -26.62 -2.91
C LYS A 65 -21.89 -25.17 -2.48
N PHE A 66 -20.88 -24.63 -1.81
CA PHE A 66 -20.80 -23.25 -1.37
C PHE A 66 -19.40 -22.78 -1.70
N GLY A 67 -19.24 -21.97 -2.75
CA GLY A 67 -17.93 -21.50 -3.20
C GLY A 67 -17.81 -19.99 -3.10
N TYR A 68 -16.78 -19.44 -3.72
CA TYR A 68 -16.44 -18.03 -3.52
C TYR A 68 -17.48 -17.06 -4.09
N LYS A 69 -18.20 -17.44 -5.15
CA LYS A 69 -19.37 -16.70 -5.66
C LYS A 69 -20.45 -16.49 -4.58
N ASP A 70 -20.60 -17.47 -3.68
CA ASP A 70 -21.58 -17.42 -2.60
C ASP A 70 -21.07 -16.53 -1.45
N ILE A 71 -19.75 -16.54 -1.19
CA ILE A 71 -19.09 -15.57 -0.30
C ILE A 71 -19.26 -14.13 -0.81
N CYS A 72 -19.12 -13.90 -2.12
CA CYS A 72 -19.39 -12.60 -2.74
C CYS A 72 -20.82 -12.13 -2.51
N ALA A 73 -21.79 -13.06 -2.58
CA ALA A 73 -23.19 -12.75 -2.31
C ALA A 73 -23.45 -12.41 -0.83
N LEU A 74 -22.67 -12.96 0.11
CA LEU A 74 -22.78 -12.68 1.54
C LEU A 74 -22.22 -11.32 1.95
N TRP A 75 -21.28 -10.75 1.20
CA TRP A 75 -20.70 -9.45 1.56
C TRP A 75 -21.72 -8.31 1.37
N LYS A 76 -22.09 -7.60 2.44
CA LYS A 76 -23.15 -6.56 2.38
C LYS A 76 -22.70 -5.17 2.81
N ALA A 77 -21.58 -5.02 3.50
CA ALA A 77 -21.07 -3.71 3.92
C ALA A 77 -22.14 -2.89 4.68
N GLU A 78 -22.84 -3.52 5.61
CA GLU A 78 -24.04 -3.01 6.30
C GLU A 78 -23.77 -1.72 7.08
N HIS A 79 -22.57 -1.61 7.63
CA HIS A 79 -22.12 -0.53 8.51
C HIS A 79 -20.98 0.28 7.87
N PHE A 80 -20.83 0.19 6.55
CA PHE A 80 -19.84 0.94 5.81
C PHE A 80 -20.16 2.44 5.81
N ASP A 81 -19.36 3.19 6.57
CA ASP A 81 -19.37 4.64 6.68
C ASP A 81 -18.03 5.21 6.20
N PRO A 82 -17.87 5.46 4.89
CA PRO A 82 -16.62 5.98 4.32
C PRO A 82 -16.31 7.39 4.82
N GLU A 83 -17.32 8.20 5.16
CA GLU A 83 -17.09 9.57 5.64
C GLU A 83 -16.49 9.56 7.04
N GLY A 84 -17.09 8.80 7.96
CA GLY A 84 -16.56 8.65 9.32
C GLY A 84 -15.19 8.00 9.36
N LEU A 85 -14.92 7.02 8.49
CA LEU A 85 -13.59 6.43 8.35
C LEU A 85 -12.58 7.42 7.78
N MET A 86 -12.93 8.18 6.74
CA MET A 86 -12.05 9.18 6.16
C MET A 86 -11.68 10.29 7.16
N GLU A 87 -12.63 10.72 8.00
CA GLU A 87 -12.34 11.67 9.10
C GLU A 87 -11.27 11.11 10.04
N LYS A 88 -11.43 9.85 10.48
CA LYS A 88 -10.44 9.18 11.35
C LYS A 88 -9.08 9.10 10.67
N TYR A 89 -9.04 8.72 9.40
CA TYR A 89 -7.80 8.59 8.62
C TYR A 89 -7.10 9.93 8.44
N TYR A 90 -7.83 10.99 8.11
CA TYR A 90 -7.27 12.34 7.96
C TYR A 90 -6.69 12.86 9.29
N ARG A 91 -7.40 12.63 10.40
CA ARG A 91 -6.92 12.96 11.76
C ARG A 91 -5.69 12.16 12.15
N ALA A 92 -5.64 10.89 11.76
CA ALA A 92 -4.46 10.01 11.92
C ALA A 92 -3.27 10.40 11.04
N GLY A 93 -3.39 11.46 10.23
CA GLY A 93 -2.31 12.04 9.44
C GLY A 93 -2.33 11.67 7.97
N ALA A 94 -3.29 10.88 7.47
CA ALA A 94 -3.35 10.60 6.04
C ALA A 94 -3.52 11.90 5.24
N ARG A 95 -2.78 12.04 4.14
CA ARG A 95 -2.91 13.14 3.17
C ARG A 95 -3.14 12.66 1.75
N PHE A 96 -3.24 11.36 1.55
CA PHE A 96 -3.82 10.71 0.38
C PHE A 96 -4.51 9.41 0.82
N PHE A 97 -5.42 8.91 0.00
CA PHE A 97 -6.16 7.68 0.30
C PHE A 97 -6.18 6.76 -0.91
N VAL A 98 -6.07 5.45 -0.68
CA VAL A 98 -6.13 4.44 -1.74
C VAL A 98 -7.26 3.45 -1.42
N ALA A 99 -8.10 3.15 -2.41
CA ALA A 99 -9.09 2.08 -2.31
C ALA A 99 -8.71 0.89 -3.22
N GLN A 100 -9.04 -0.33 -2.80
CA GLN A 100 -8.93 -1.48 -3.68
C GLN A 100 -10.05 -1.46 -4.73
N ALA A 101 -9.70 -1.33 -6.02
CA ALA A 101 -10.67 -1.51 -7.11
C ALA A 101 -10.96 -2.99 -7.38
N SER A 102 -9.91 -3.82 -7.32
CA SER A 102 -10.01 -5.28 -7.47
C SER A 102 -8.82 -5.98 -6.83
N HIS A 103 -9.05 -7.11 -6.16
CA HIS A 103 -7.97 -8.03 -5.77
C HIS A 103 -7.79 -9.13 -6.85
N HIS A 104 -6.99 -10.16 -6.57
CA HIS A 104 -6.84 -11.35 -7.42
C HIS A 104 -8.11 -12.22 -7.52
N ASP A 105 -9.14 -11.94 -6.72
CA ASP A 105 -10.40 -12.70 -6.65
C ASP A 105 -11.41 -12.32 -7.74
N HIS A 106 -11.00 -11.46 -8.69
CA HIS A 106 -11.81 -11.00 -9.80
C HIS A 106 -13.16 -10.39 -9.38
N PHE A 107 -13.27 -9.85 -8.16
CA PHE A 107 -14.43 -9.09 -7.73
C PHE A 107 -14.13 -7.59 -7.79
N PHE A 108 -15.05 -6.81 -8.37
CA PHE A 108 -14.84 -5.38 -8.56
C PHE A 108 -15.60 -4.53 -7.54
N ASN A 109 -14.92 -3.61 -6.88
CA ASN A 109 -15.48 -2.70 -5.89
C ASN A 109 -16.15 -1.45 -6.50
N PHE A 110 -16.52 -1.54 -7.77
CA PHE A 110 -17.18 -0.48 -8.54
C PHE A 110 -18.20 -1.08 -9.52
N LYS A 111 -19.08 -0.26 -10.11
CA LYS A 111 -19.96 -0.74 -11.20
C LYS A 111 -19.14 -0.99 -12.46
N SER A 112 -18.96 -2.25 -12.84
CA SER A 112 -18.29 -2.61 -14.11
C SER A 112 -19.30 -3.05 -15.16
N GLN A 113 -19.02 -2.71 -16.41
CA GLN A 113 -19.73 -3.26 -17.57
C GLN A 113 -19.16 -4.61 -18.04
N TYR A 114 -17.93 -4.94 -17.62
CA TYR A 114 -17.20 -6.13 -18.08
C TYR A 114 -17.33 -7.33 -17.15
N ASN A 115 -17.67 -7.10 -15.87
CA ASN A 115 -17.82 -8.16 -14.89
C ASN A 115 -19.04 -7.93 -14.00
N ARG A 116 -19.99 -8.86 -14.03
CA ARG A 116 -21.21 -8.83 -13.20
C ARG A 116 -20.95 -9.12 -11.71
N PHE A 117 -19.78 -9.65 -11.37
CA PHE A 117 -19.34 -9.82 -9.99
C PHE A 117 -18.69 -8.55 -9.48
N ASN A 118 -19.56 -7.60 -9.13
CA ASN A 118 -19.14 -6.32 -8.63
C ASN A 118 -20.06 -5.83 -7.50
N SER A 119 -19.55 -4.91 -6.68
CA SER A 119 -20.20 -4.42 -5.45
C SER A 119 -21.54 -3.70 -5.67
N VAL A 120 -21.86 -3.29 -6.89
CA VAL A 120 -23.13 -2.64 -7.25
C VAL A 120 -24.17 -3.68 -7.67
N ASP A 121 -23.77 -4.65 -8.49
CA ASP A 121 -24.66 -5.70 -8.98
C ASP A 121 -24.82 -6.87 -8.01
N MET A 122 -23.88 -7.05 -7.09
CA MET A 122 -23.84 -8.12 -6.10
C MET A 122 -23.50 -7.56 -4.71
N GLY A 123 -23.86 -8.33 -3.68
CA GLY A 123 -23.38 -8.06 -2.33
C GLY A 123 -23.92 -6.73 -1.78
N PRO A 124 -23.07 -5.69 -1.55
CA PRO A 124 -23.45 -4.43 -0.92
C PRO A 124 -24.48 -3.58 -1.65
N LYS A 125 -24.59 -3.69 -2.97
CA LYS A 125 -25.36 -2.76 -3.84
C LYS A 125 -24.88 -1.31 -3.72
N LYS A 126 -23.57 -1.12 -3.60
CA LYS A 126 -22.90 0.17 -3.41
C LYS A 126 -21.68 0.26 -4.30
N ASP A 127 -21.43 1.44 -4.88
CA ASP A 127 -20.16 1.72 -5.56
C ASP A 127 -19.12 2.08 -4.49
N ILE A 128 -18.34 1.09 -4.06
CA ILE A 128 -17.39 1.26 -2.94
C ILE A 128 -16.26 2.23 -3.31
N CYS A 129 -15.68 2.10 -4.51
CA CYS A 129 -14.66 3.03 -5.01
C CYS A 129 -15.20 4.46 -5.12
N GLY A 130 -16.40 4.65 -5.68
CA GLY A 130 -17.04 5.96 -5.81
C GLY A 130 -17.34 6.60 -4.45
N LEU A 131 -17.81 5.81 -3.48
CA LEU A 131 -18.06 6.28 -2.12
C LEU A 131 -16.78 6.71 -1.41
N TRP A 132 -15.69 5.96 -1.57
CA TRP A 132 -14.39 6.35 -1.04
C TRP A 132 -13.85 7.63 -1.68
N LYS A 133 -13.95 7.75 -3.00
CA LYS A 133 -13.56 8.97 -3.73
C LYS A 133 -14.30 10.20 -3.21
N ALA A 134 -15.63 10.10 -3.07
CA ALA A 134 -16.46 11.19 -2.56
C ALA A 134 -16.08 11.59 -1.12
N ALA A 135 -15.75 10.63 -0.25
CA ALA A 135 -15.28 10.92 1.09
C ALA A 135 -13.89 11.60 1.08
N CYS A 136 -12.98 11.13 0.23
CA CYS A 136 -11.63 11.67 0.05
C CYS A 136 -11.64 13.14 -0.41
N GLU A 137 -12.52 13.48 -1.35
CA GLU A 137 -12.68 14.82 -1.91
C GLU A 137 -13.05 15.88 -0.86
N LYS A 138 -13.79 15.52 0.20
CA LYS A 138 -14.15 16.44 1.30
C LYS A 138 -12.93 16.96 2.07
N TYR A 139 -11.82 16.22 2.03
CA TYR A 139 -10.56 16.57 2.67
C TYR A 139 -9.51 17.08 1.67
N HIS A 140 -9.87 17.23 0.39
CA HIS A 140 -8.96 17.62 -0.69
C HIS A 140 -7.71 16.74 -0.78
N MET A 141 -7.86 15.44 -0.46
CA MET A 141 -6.79 14.47 -0.55
C MET A 141 -6.76 13.83 -1.94
N PRO A 142 -5.56 13.57 -2.50
CA PRO A 142 -5.42 12.75 -3.69
C PRO A 142 -6.03 11.36 -3.47
N PHE A 143 -6.76 10.87 -4.47
CA PHE A 143 -7.46 9.58 -4.43
C PHE A 143 -6.79 8.57 -5.35
N GLY A 144 -6.38 7.44 -4.79
CA GLY A 144 -5.76 6.34 -5.50
C GLY A 144 -6.62 5.09 -5.57
N LEU A 145 -6.28 4.21 -6.51
CA LEU A 145 -6.87 2.89 -6.66
C LEU A 145 -5.77 1.83 -6.80
N THR A 146 -5.95 0.68 -6.12
CA THR A 146 -5.16 -0.51 -6.38
C THR A 146 -5.92 -1.50 -7.26
N GLU A 147 -5.20 -2.15 -8.16
CA GLU A 147 -5.66 -3.30 -8.91
C GLU A 147 -4.66 -4.45 -8.78
N HIS A 148 -5.19 -5.65 -8.60
CA HIS A 148 -4.41 -6.88 -8.52
C HIS A 148 -4.88 -7.89 -9.59
N LEU A 149 -5.60 -7.38 -10.59
CA LEU A 149 -6.28 -8.17 -11.61
C LEU A 149 -5.25 -8.85 -12.53
N GLY A 150 -4.12 -8.22 -12.80
CA GLY A 150 -3.08 -8.77 -13.69
C GLY A 150 -2.65 -10.21 -13.32
N ALA A 151 -2.57 -10.51 -12.02
CA ALA A 151 -2.21 -11.84 -11.53
C ALA A 151 -3.41 -12.80 -11.35
N SER A 152 -4.63 -12.28 -11.36
CA SER A 152 -5.87 -13.03 -11.04
C SER A 152 -6.04 -14.29 -11.91
N PHE A 153 -5.73 -14.20 -13.21
CA PHE A 153 -5.95 -15.29 -14.16
C PHE A 153 -5.17 -16.55 -13.81
N TRP A 154 -3.90 -16.41 -13.38
CA TRP A 154 -3.11 -17.55 -12.94
C TRP A 154 -3.37 -17.87 -11.47
N TRP A 155 -3.32 -16.85 -10.60
CA TRP A 155 -3.44 -16.99 -9.14
C TRP A 155 -4.67 -17.77 -8.72
N TRP A 156 -5.78 -17.60 -9.45
CA TRP A 156 -7.05 -18.20 -9.07
C TRP A 156 -7.30 -19.60 -9.64
N LYS A 157 -6.36 -20.21 -10.38
CA LYS A 157 -6.53 -21.52 -11.03
C LYS A 157 -7.00 -22.64 -10.11
N ASP A 158 -6.69 -22.57 -8.82
CA ASP A 158 -7.03 -23.62 -7.86
C ASP A 158 -8.56 -23.80 -7.72
N ASN A 159 -9.36 -22.82 -8.12
CA ASN A 159 -10.82 -22.93 -8.24
C ASN A 159 -11.29 -23.99 -9.26
N LYS A 160 -10.41 -24.43 -10.18
CA LYS A 160 -10.65 -25.50 -11.15
C LYS A 160 -10.38 -26.90 -10.60
N GLY A 161 -9.85 -27.00 -9.39
CA GLY A 161 -9.50 -28.26 -8.77
C GLY A 161 -10.69 -29.08 -8.26
N ALA A 162 -10.33 -30.12 -7.53
CA ALA A 162 -11.19 -30.96 -6.71
C ALA A 162 -10.34 -31.50 -5.55
N ASP A 163 -11.01 -31.95 -4.49
CA ASP A 163 -10.37 -32.73 -3.43
C ASP A 163 -9.66 -33.96 -4.01
N SER A 164 -8.49 -34.28 -3.46
CA SER A 164 -7.71 -35.48 -3.81
C SER A 164 -8.00 -36.68 -2.90
N TYR A 165 -8.56 -36.44 -1.72
CA TYR A 165 -8.93 -37.47 -0.74
C TYR A 165 -10.21 -37.10 0.02
N GLY A 166 -10.73 -38.04 0.82
CA GLY A 166 -11.91 -37.82 1.65
C GLY A 166 -13.25 -37.97 0.91
N PRO A 167 -14.38 -37.62 1.55
CA PRO A 167 -15.72 -37.89 1.03
C PRO A 167 -16.10 -37.08 -0.22
N TYR A 168 -15.36 -36.02 -0.54
CA TYR A 168 -15.56 -35.19 -1.73
C TYR A 168 -14.46 -35.40 -2.79
N ALA A 169 -13.61 -36.43 -2.64
CA ALA A 169 -12.56 -36.72 -3.60
C ALA A 169 -13.09 -36.79 -5.04
N GLY A 170 -12.48 -36.03 -5.94
CA GLY A 170 -12.86 -35.94 -7.35
C GLY A 170 -14.15 -35.16 -7.65
N VAL A 171 -14.80 -34.57 -6.64
CA VAL A 171 -15.95 -33.68 -6.85
C VAL A 171 -15.42 -32.30 -7.26
N PRO A 172 -15.68 -31.83 -8.50
CA PRO A 172 -15.18 -30.53 -8.97
C PRO A 172 -15.69 -29.38 -8.10
N TYR A 173 -14.82 -28.42 -7.78
CA TYR A 173 -15.24 -27.18 -7.14
C TYR A 173 -16.11 -26.34 -8.06
N ASP A 174 -16.80 -25.34 -7.49
CA ASP A 174 -17.74 -24.50 -8.24
C ASP A 174 -17.08 -23.61 -9.30
N GLY A 175 -15.76 -23.41 -9.24
CA GLY A 175 -14.99 -22.78 -10.32
C GLY A 175 -15.05 -23.53 -11.65
N ASN A 176 -15.50 -24.79 -11.65
CA ASN A 176 -15.76 -25.59 -12.84
C ASN A 176 -17.18 -25.44 -13.40
N ASP A 177 -18.09 -24.71 -12.75
CA ASP A 177 -19.45 -24.51 -13.23
C ASP A 177 -19.46 -23.58 -14.47
N PRO A 178 -19.91 -24.05 -15.65
CA PRO A 178 -19.96 -23.23 -16.85
C PRO A 178 -20.79 -21.95 -16.70
N ALA A 179 -21.77 -21.92 -15.77
CA ALA A 179 -22.60 -20.74 -15.51
C ALA A 179 -21.85 -19.58 -14.84
N TYR A 180 -20.65 -19.83 -14.31
CA TYR A 180 -19.80 -18.85 -13.62
C TYR A 180 -18.39 -18.76 -14.24
N ARG A 181 -18.21 -19.27 -15.46
CA ARG A 181 -16.93 -19.25 -16.19
C ARG A 181 -16.42 -17.82 -16.44
N ASP A 182 -17.33 -16.86 -16.58
CA ASP A 182 -17.03 -15.44 -16.72
C ASP A 182 -16.39 -14.85 -15.45
N PHE A 183 -16.78 -15.34 -14.27
CA PHE A 183 -16.23 -14.91 -12.99
C PHE A 183 -14.94 -15.64 -12.64
N TYR A 184 -14.92 -16.97 -12.72
CA TYR A 184 -13.79 -17.77 -12.25
C TYR A 184 -12.60 -17.85 -13.21
N HIS A 185 -12.62 -17.07 -14.27
CA HIS A 185 -11.75 -17.15 -15.45
C HIS A 185 -11.84 -18.48 -16.20
N ASP A 186 -11.54 -18.43 -17.50
CA ASP A 186 -11.32 -19.61 -18.33
C ASP A 186 -9.85 -20.03 -18.35
N ASN A 187 -9.28 -20.23 -17.17
CA ASN A 187 -7.84 -20.39 -16.95
C ASN A 187 -7.37 -21.85 -16.85
N TYR A 188 -8.08 -22.79 -17.50
CA TYR A 188 -7.72 -24.21 -17.49
C TYR A 188 -6.31 -24.49 -18.04
N GLU A 189 -5.78 -23.60 -18.88
CA GLU A 189 -4.39 -23.66 -19.38
C GLU A 189 -3.33 -23.64 -18.28
N HIS A 190 -3.67 -23.14 -17.08
CA HIS A 190 -2.74 -23.06 -15.95
C HIS A 190 -2.93 -24.20 -14.94
N VAL A 191 -3.94 -25.05 -15.11
CA VAL A 191 -4.22 -26.15 -14.18
C VAL A 191 -3.21 -27.28 -14.44
N THR A 192 -2.42 -27.60 -13.42
CA THR A 192 -1.44 -28.69 -13.47
C THR A 192 -2.07 -30.02 -13.04
N GLY A 193 -1.56 -31.12 -13.61
CA GLY A 193 -1.99 -32.46 -13.26
C GLY A 193 -1.50 -32.91 -11.87
N PRO A 194 -2.09 -33.96 -11.27
CA PRO A 194 -1.62 -34.49 -10.00
C PRO A 194 -0.14 -34.88 -10.05
N GLY A 195 0.68 -34.28 -9.18
CA GLY A 195 2.12 -34.56 -9.08
C GLY A 195 3.00 -33.76 -10.05
N GLU A 196 2.42 -32.91 -10.89
CA GLU A 196 3.19 -31.99 -11.74
C GLU A 196 3.64 -30.76 -10.93
N PRO A 197 4.85 -30.24 -11.19
CA PRO A 197 5.33 -29.03 -10.54
C PRO A 197 4.48 -27.83 -10.96
N ASP A 198 4.09 -27.00 -9.99
CA ASP A 198 3.36 -25.75 -10.24
C ASP A 198 4.35 -24.65 -10.67
N PRO A 199 4.32 -24.16 -11.92
CA PRO A 199 5.38 -23.28 -12.45
C PRO A 199 5.39 -21.85 -11.89
N TRP A 200 4.41 -21.45 -11.06
CA TRP A 200 4.29 -20.10 -10.49
C TRP A 200 4.47 -18.96 -11.51
N ILE A 201 3.54 -18.84 -12.46
CA ILE A 201 3.66 -17.88 -13.58
C ILE A 201 3.35 -16.44 -13.16
N TRP A 202 2.52 -16.22 -12.12
CA TRP A 202 2.01 -14.91 -11.65
C TRP A 202 1.26 -14.10 -12.72
N LEU A 203 1.92 -13.61 -13.78
CA LEU A 203 1.32 -12.89 -14.91
C LEU A 203 1.18 -13.81 -16.13
N THR A 204 -0.06 -14.15 -16.48
CA THR A 204 -0.37 -15.02 -17.63
C THR A 204 0.15 -14.42 -18.95
N GLN A 205 0.39 -15.26 -19.96
CA GLN A 205 0.67 -14.85 -21.35
C GLN A 205 -0.59 -14.88 -22.24
N ASN A 206 -1.76 -15.13 -21.65
CA ASN A 206 -3.03 -15.17 -22.35
C ASN A 206 -3.44 -13.79 -22.88
N ARG A 207 -3.42 -13.64 -24.21
CA ARG A 207 -3.68 -12.36 -24.88
C ARG A 207 -5.12 -11.87 -24.71
N GLU A 208 -6.11 -12.77 -24.66
CA GLU A 208 -7.50 -12.38 -24.43
C GLU A 208 -7.68 -11.78 -23.03
N PHE A 209 -7.00 -12.36 -22.03
CA PHE A 209 -6.99 -11.81 -20.68
C PHE A 209 -6.28 -10.45 -20.62
N HIS A 210 -5.18 -10.26 -21.35
CA HIS A 210 -4.50 -8.96 -21.41
C HIS A 210 -5.39 -7.87 -22.00
N GLU A 211 -6.12 -8.16 -23.07
CA GLU A 211 -7.10 -7.24 -23.66
C GLU A 211 -8.24 -6.93 -22.70
N TYR A 212 -8.73 -7.93 -21.97
CA TYR A 212 -9.73 -7.76 -20.93
C TYR A 212 -9.23 -6.86 -19.80
N TRP A 213 -8.04 -7.13 -19.25
CA TRP A 213 -7.42 -6.31 -18.21
C TRP A 213 -7.28 -4.86 -18.65
N LEU A 214 -6.80 -4.61 -19.87
CA LEU A 214 -6.65 -3.24 -20.38
C LEU A 214 -8.00 -2.50 -20.50
N LYS A 215 -9.07 -3.20 -20.90
CA LYS A 215 -10.43 -2.62 -20.92
C LYS A 215 -10.89 -2.23 -19.52
N VAL A 216 -10.62 -3.07 -18.52
CA VAL A 216 -10.95 -2.79 -17.11
C VAL A 216 -10.11 -1.63 -16.57
N MET A 217 -8.81 -1.54 -16.91
CA MET A 217 -7.98 -0.41 -16.51
C MET A 217 -8.52 0.91 -17.05
N LYS A 218 -8.89 0.95 -18.33
CA LYS A 218 -9.51 2.13 -18.94
C LYS A 218 -10.84 2.49 -18.27
N GLU A 219 -11.69 1.51 -17.96
CA GLU A 219 -12.94 1.73 -17.23
C GLU A 219 -12.71 2.34 -15.84
N ILE A 220 -11.74 1.84 -15.08
CA ILE A 220 -11.41 2.38 -13.76
C ILE A 220 -10.87 3.82 -13.89
N ILE A 221 -10.00 4.09 -14.87
CA ILE A 221 -9.45 5.42 -15.13
C ILE A 221 -10.55 6.40 -15.54
N ASP A 222 -11.44 6.02 -16.45
CA ASP A 222 -12.54 6.87 -16.93
C ASP A 222 -13.58 7.15 -15.84
N ASN A 223 -13.87 6.17 -14.99
CA ASN A 223 -14.88 6.33 -13.94
C ASN A 223 -14.37 7.20 -12.78
N TYR A 224 -13.09 7.05 -12.40
CA TYR A 224 -12.58 7.59 -11.15
C TYR A 224 -11.46 8.60 -11.29
N HIS A 225 -10.80 8.71 -12.44
CA HIS A 225 -9.67 9.61 -12.67
C HIS A 225 -8.67 9.62 -11.50
N PRO A 226 -8.13 8.46 -11.10
CA PRO A 226 -7.34 8.35 -9.88
C PRO A 226 -6.04 9.16 -10.00
N ASP A 227 -5.67 9.85 -8.92
CA ASP A 227 -4.37 10.49 -8.77
C ASP A 227 -3.25 9.45 -8.63
N LEU A 228 -3.56 8.25 -8.15
CA LEU A 228 -2.63 7.13 -8.05
C LEU A 228 -3.26 5.84 -8.56
N LEU A 229 -2.59 5.14 -9.48
CA LEU A 229 -2.95 3.79 -9.89
C LEU A 229 -1.83 2.83 -9.52
N TYR A 230 -2.14 1.85 -8.69
CA TYR A 230 -1.20 0.85 -8.21
C TYR A 230 -1.54 -0.50 -8.86
N SER A 231 -0.53 -1.18 -9.39
CA SER A 231 -0.64 -2.57 -9.84
C SER A 231 0.16 -3.49 -8.90
N ASP A 232 -0.47 -4.57 -8.44
CA ASP A 232 0.13 -5.59 -7.58
C ASP A 232 1.07 -6.55 -8.33
N SER A 233 1.99 -5.99 -9.11
CA SER A 233 2.96 -6.72 -9.93
C SER A 233 4.08 -5.81 -10.45
N SER A 234 4.98 -6.35 -11.28
CA SER A 234 5.70 -5.53 -12.25
C SER A 234 4.71 -4.80 -13.19
N LEU A 235 5.20 -3.87 -14.01
CA LEU A 235 4.44 -3.32 -15.13
C LEU A 235 3.83 -4.50 -15.94
N PRO A 236 2.51 -4.65 -16.00
CA PRO A 236 1.91 -5.80 -16.68
C PRO A 236 2.28 -5.84 -18.18
N PHE A 237 2.56 -6.98 -18.81
CA PHE A 237 2.52 -8.38 -18.34
C PHE A 237 3.88 -9.09 -18.44
N CYS A 238 4.97 -8.34 -18.34
CA CYS A 238 6.31 -8.91 -18.37
C CYS A 238 6.99 -8.82 -16.99
N GLN A 239 7.77 -9.85 -16.68
CA GLN A 239 8.53 -9.96 -15.42
C GLN A 239 10.04 -9.76 -15.63
N GLY A 240 10.47 -9.60 -16.88
CA GLY A 240 11.87 -9.38 -17.23
C GLY A 240 12.38 -7.99 -16.83
N ALA A 241 13.70 -7.82 -16.85
CA ALA A 241 14.35 -6.54 -16.62
C ALA A 241 14.60 -5.74 -17.92
N GLU A 242 14.34 -6.35 -19.08
CA GLU A 242 14.57 -5.77 -20.41
C GLU A 242 13.38 -4.91 -20.84
N ALA A 243 13.65 -3.64 -21.16
CA ALA A 243 12.66 -2.75 -21.76
C ALA A 243 12.38 -3.17 -23.22
N ASP A 244 11.21 -2.77 -23.74
CA ASP A 244 10.76 -2.99 -25.12
C ASP A 244 10.37 -4.43 -25.50
N ASP A 245 10.11 -5.30 -24.52
CA ASP A 245 9.38 -6.56 -24.74
C ASP A 245 7.93 -6.29 -25.16
N GLU A 246 7.44 -6.96 -26.20
CA GLU A 246 6.05 -6.84 -26.68
C GLU A 246 5.03 -7.15 -25.57
N ALA A 247 5.39 -7.99 -24.60
CA ALA A 247 4.54 -8.31 -23.45
C ALA A 247 4.26 -7.11 -22.51
N TYR A 248 5.07 -6.04 -22.55
CA TYR A 248 4.79 -4.80 -21.81
C TYR A 248 3.74 -3.91 -22.46
N ARG A 249 3.33 -4.19 -23.71
CA ARG A 249 2.43 -3.32 -24.48
C ARG A 249 1.19 -2.90 -23.68
N TYR A 250 0.52 -3.84 -23.03
CA TYR A 250 -0.73 -3.57 -22.31
C TYR A 250 -0.51 -2.68 -21.08
N GLY A 251 0.53 -2.94 -20.28
CA GLY A 251 0.88 -2.07 -19.16
C GLY A 251 1.28 -0.68 -19.62
N LEU A 252 2.10 -0.56 -20.65
CA LEU A 252 2.46 0.73 -21.24
C LEU A 252 1.22 1.49 -21.75
N GLU A 253 0.28 0.80 -22.37
CA GLU A 253 -0.96 1.41 -22.86
C GLU A 253 -1.86 1.90 -21.71
N ALA A 254 -1.99 1.12 -20.63
CA ALA A 254 -2.74 1.53 -19.45
C ALA A 254 -2.13 2.77 -18.77
N VAL A 255 -0.80 2.80 -18.61
CA VAL A 255 -0.11 3.95 -18.00
C VAL A 255 -0.18 5.19 -18.89
N ALA A 256 0.03 5.04 -20.20
CA ALA A 256 -0.14 6.15 -21.14
C ALA A 256 -1.58 6.69 -21.10
N TYR A 257 -2.58 5.82 -20.99
CA TYR A 257 -3.98 6.23 -20.86
C TYR A 257 -4.22 7.02 -19.57
N LEU A 258 -3.70 6.54 -18.43
CA LEU A 258 -3.77 7.25 -17.14
C LEU A 258 -3.16 8.65 -17.22
N TYR A 259 -1.94 8.77 -17.73
CA TYR A 259 -1.24 10.05 -17.78
C TYR A 259 -1.88 11.03 -18.76
N ASN A 260 -2.38 10.54 -19.90
CA ASN A 260 -3.11 11.37 -20.85
C ASN A 260 -4.47 11.84 -20.28
N ALA A 261 -5.19 10.97 -19.56
CA ALA A 261 -6.42 11.36 -18.86
C ALA A 261 -6.14 12.46 -17.82
N SER A 262 -5.06 12.32 -17.05
CA SER A 262 -4.63 13.33 -16.08
C SER A 262 -4.20 14.65 -16.76
N GLU A 263 -3.42 14.59 -17.85
CA GLU A 263 -3.04 15.77 -18.65
C GLU A 263 -4.27 16.51 -19.19
N ASN A 264 -5.28 15.79 -19.66
CA ASN A 264 -6.51 16.39 -20.19
C ASN A 264 -7.30 17.16 -19.12
N ILE A 265 -7.22 16.75 -17.85
CA ILE A 265 -7.93 17.41 -16.74
C ILE A 265 -7.12 18.59 -16.20
N HIS A 266 -5.81 18.42 -16.02
CA HIS A 266 -4.98 19.37 -15.28
C HIS A 266 -4.04 20.22 -16.15
N GLY A 267 -3.99 19.98 -17.46
CA GLY A 267 -3.05 20.61 -18.41
C GLY A 267 -1.61 20.09 -18.32
N ARG A 268 -1.31 19.21 -17.37
CA ARG A 268 -0.06 18.45 -17.18
C ARG A 268 -0.36 17.18 -16.39
N ASN A 269 0.46 16.14 -16.51
CA ASN A 269 0.23 14.92 -15.75
C ASN A 269 0.33 15.21 -14.25
N GLN A 270 -0.69 14.80 -13.49
CA GLN A 270 -0.69 14.76 -12.02
C GLN A 270 -0.86 13.33 -11.49
N ALA A 271 -1.14 12.35 -12.34
CA ALA A 271 -1.29 10.97 -11.91
C ALA A 271 0.06 10.27 -11.67
N VAL A 272 0.08 9.36 -10.71
CA VAL A 272 1.23 8.50 -10.39
C VAL A 272 0.83 7.04 -10.63
N TYR A 273 1.61 6.34 -11.43
CA TYR A 273 1.51 4.88 -11.51
C TYR A 273 2.55 4.23 -10.60
N THR A 274 2.19 3.20 -9.85
CA THR A 274 3.13 2.46 -8.97
C THR A 274 3.18 0.98 -9.32
N GLN A 275 4.37 0.38 -9.24
CA GLN A 275 4.61 -1.03 -9.57
C GLN A 275 5.85 -1.59 -8.85
N LYS A 276 5.96 -2.93 -8.77
CA LYS A 276 6.93 -3.64 -7.91
C LYS A 276 8.25 -4.05 -8.59
N ASN A 277 8.43 -3.83 -9.89
CA ASN A 277 9.68 -4.19 -10.56
C ASN A 277 10.81 -3.25 -10.15
N ARG A 278 11.88 -3.79 -9.55
CA ARG A 278 13.03 -3.01 -9.06
C ARG A 278 14.04 -2.61 -10.15
N SER A 279 13.85 -3.03 -11.40
CA SER A 279 14.68 -2.60 -12.53
C SER A 279 14.40 -1.13 -12.88
N GLU A 280 15.44 -0.30 -12.89
CA GLU A 280 15.31 1.13 -13.22
C GLU A 280 14.74 1.38 -14.61
N ASN A 281 15.04 0.48 -15.56
CA ASN A 281 14.51 0.57 -16.92
C ASN A 281 12.99 0.41 -16.98
N ILE A 282 12.40 -0.20 -15.94
CA ILE A 282 10.97 -0.49 -15.87
C ILE A 282 10.26 0.49 -14.93
N TYR A 283 10.73 0.66 -13.68
CA TYR A 283 9.98 1.47 -12.72
C TYR A 283 9.91 2.95 -13.04
N LYS A 284 10.83 3.48 -13.86
CA LYS A 284 10.83 4.89 -14.27
C LYS A 284 9.65 5.28 -15.17
N VAL A 285 8.84 4.31 -15.62
CA VAL A 285 7.51 4.56 -16.21
C VAL A 285 6.55 5.20 -15.19
N GLY A 286 6.78 5.01 -13.89
CA GLY A 286 6.04 5.62 -12.79
C GLY A 286 6.94 5.74 -11.55
N ALA A 287 6.44 5.29 -10.40
CA ALA A 287 7.20 5.21 -9.16
C ALA A 287 7.34 3.75 -8.68
N LEU A 288 8.48 3.45 -8.07
CA LEU A 288 8.73 2.15 -7.45
C LEU A 288 7.88 1.98 -6.20
N ASP A 289 7.21 0.84 -6.09
CA ASP A 289 6.53 0.39 -4.88
C ASP A 289 7.31 -0.77 -4.22
N ILE A 290 7.46 -0.68 -2.90
CA ILE A 290 8.15 -1.68 -2.07
C ILE A 290 7.16 -2.22 -1.03
N GLU A 291 6.68 -3.43 -1.29
CA GLU A 291 5.80 -4.15 -0.38
C GLU A 291 6.53 -4.65 0.87
N ARG A 292 5.94 -4.39 2.04
CA ARG A 292 6.38 -4.85 3.37
C ARG A 292 7.88 -4.74 3.59
N SER A 293 8.47 -3.66 3.11
CA SER A 293 9.90 -3.41 3.19
C SER A 293 10.22 -1.95 2.86
N GLN A 294 11.51 -1.62 2.88
CA GLN A 294 12.04 -0.28 2.67
C GLN A 294 13.30 -0.33 1.80
N LEU A 295 13.81 0.83 1.39
CA LEU A 295 15.10 0.95 0.72
C LEU A 295 16.26 1.13 1.72
N HIS A 296 17.46 0.75 1.31
CA HIS A 296 18.65 0.84 2.17
C HIS A 296 19.05 2.29 2.49
N GLY A 297 18.83 3.21 1.56
CA GLY A 297 19.23 4.62 1.70
C GLY A 297 18.34 5.55 0.90
N ILE A 298 18.77 6.80 0.77
CA ILE A 298 18.03 7.81 0.00
C ILE A 298 17.97 7.37 -1.46
N SER A 299 16.75 7.20 -1.97
CA SER A 299 16.53 7.05 -3.41
C SER A 299 16.55 8.42 -4.09
N PRO A 300 17.24 8.58 -5.25
CA PRO A 300 17.15 9.82 -6.03
C PRO A 300 15.73 10.04 -6.58
N ASP A 301 15.03 8.94 -6.92
CA ASP A 301 13.66 8.96 -7.41
C ASP A 301 12.67 8.73 -6.25
N PRO A 302 11.55 9.49 -6.18
CA PRO A 302 10.48 9.20 -5.22
C PRO A 302 9.93 7.79 -5.39
N TRP A 303 9.61 7.15 -4.27
CA TRP A 303 9.13 5.76 -4.21
C TRP A 303 8.05 5.63 -3.14
N MET A 304 7.35 4.50 -3.11
CA MET A 304 6.36 4.16 -2.11
C MET A 304 6.78 2.91 -1.32
N SER A 305 6.64 2.94 -0.01
CA SER A 305 6.60 1.76 0.84
C SER A 305 5.16 1.51 1.23
N GLU A 306 4.73 0.26 1.23
CA GLU A 306 3.38 -0.09 1.62
C GLU A 306 3.36 -1.29 2.58
N THR A 307 2.46 -1.24 3.55
CA THR A 307 2.28 -2.30 4.56
C THR A 307 0.87 -2.25 5.14
N CYS A 308 0.57 -3.19 6.02
CA CYS A 308 -0.68 -3.32 6.73
C CYS A 308 -0.46 -3.39 8.24
N ILE A 309 -1.46 -2.99 9.03
CA ILE A 309 -1.38 -3.16 10.49
C ILE A 309 -1.33 -4.64 10.90
N GLY A 310 -1.94 -5.56 10.12
CA GLY A 310 -1.92 -7.00 10.36
C GLY A 310 -1.57 -7.78 9.08
N GLY A 311 -2.55 -8.48 8.51
CA GLY A 311 -2.53 -8.94 7.11
C GLY A 311 -3.14 -7.90 6.16
N TRP A 312 -3.29 -8.21 4.87
CA TRP A 312 -3.99 -7.33 3.92
C TRP A 312 -5.52 -7.33 4.12
N PHE A 313 -6.09 -8.48 4.43
CA PHE A 313 -7.49 -8.66 4.84
C PHE A 313 -7.62 -8.91 6.33
N TYR A 314 -8.79 -8.61 6.86
CA TYR A 314 -9.11 -8.83 8.27
C TYR A 314 -9.03 -10.32 8.67
N ASP A 315 -8.25 -10.59 9.73
CA ASP A 315 -8.17 -11.88 10.40
C ASP A 315 -8.44 -11.68 11.89
N ARG A 316 -9.43 -12.39 12.44
CA ARG A 316 -9.76 -12.36 13.87
C ARG A 316 -8.60 -12.79 14.77
N LYS A 317 -7.60 -13.48 14.22
CA LYS A 317 -6.43 -13.98 14.95
C LYS A 317 -5.17 -13.14 14.73
N ALA A 318 -5.23 -12.13 13.85
CA ALA A 318 -4.06 -11.33 13.55
C ALA A 318 -3.59 -10.57 14.80
N LYS A 319 -2.28 -10.43 14.90
CA LYS A 319 -1.65 -9.47 15.82
C LYS A 319 -1.32 -8.24 15.01
N TYR A 320 -1.66 -7.07 15.52
CA TYR A 320 -1.32 -5.83 14.84
C TYR A 320 0.07 -5.33 15.20
N LYS A 321 0.66 -4.60 14.25
CA LYS A 321 1.79 -3.72 14.48
C LYS A 321 1.36 -2.65 15.49
N THR A 322 2.28 -2.32 16.39
CA THR A 322 2.05 -1.23 17.34
C THR A 322 2.18 0.14 16.64
N PRO A 323 1.60 1.22 17.19
CA PRO A 323 1.79 2.57 16.65
C PRO A 323 3.26 2.98 16.57
N HIS A 324 4.08 2.55 17.54
CA HIS A 324 5.53 2.78 17.53
C HIS A 324 6.18 2.18 16.28
N HIS A 325 5.89 0.92 15.98
CA HIS A 325 6.45 0.25 14.81
C HIS A 325 6.00 0.93 13.50
N ILE A 326 4.73 1.33 13.40
CA ILE A 326 4.19 2.01 12.22
C ILE A 326 4.88 3.38 12.01
N LEU A 327 5.07 4.15 13.09
CA LEU A 327 5.73 5.45 13.04
C LEU A 327 7.22 5.33 12.69
N ASP A 328 7.90 4.28 13.15
CA ASP A 328 9.29 4.02 12.77
C ASP A 328 9.43 3.75 11.28
N ILE A 329 8.54 2.93 10.71
CA ILE A 329 8.52 2.65 9.27
C ILE A 329 8.26 3.95 8.51
N LEU A 330 7.26 4.75 8.93
CA LEU A 330 6.97 6.05 8.30
C LEU A 330 8.20 6.96 8.30
N VAL A 331 8.84 7.16 9.46
CA VAL A 331 9.96 8.10 9.62
C VAL A 331 11.18 7.67 8.79
N ASP A 332 11.52 6.38 8.80
CA ASP A 332 12.63 5.86 7.99
C ASP A 332 12.32 5.93 6.48
N THR A 333 11.08 5.66 6.06
CA THR A 333 10.65 5.79 4.66
C THR A 333 10.74 7.24 4.19
N VAL A 334 10.22 8.20 4.97
CA VAL A 334 10.22 9.62 4.59
C VAL A 334 11.65 10.18 4.49
N SER A 335 12.55 9.79 5.39
CA SER A 335 13.95 10.24 5.34
C SER A 335 14.72 9.71 4.13
N LYS A 336 14.23 8.64 3.49
CA LYS A 336 14.81 7.99 2.31
C LYS A 336 14.11 8.36 0.99
N ASN A 337 13.37 9.46 0.97
CA ASN A 337 12.62 9.98 -0.19
C ASN A 337 11.34 9.20 -0.53
N GLY A 338 10.83 8.41 0.42
CA GLY A 338 9.64 7.60 0.23
C GLY A 338 8.36 8.29 0.68
N THR A 339 7.26 7.78 0.16
CA THR A 339 5.89 7.96 0.65
C THR A 339 5.42 6.64 1.26
N PHE A 340 4.66 6.68 2.35
CA PHE A 340 4.23 5.50 3.08
C PHE A 340 2.71 5.31 2.98
N LEU A 341 2.30 4.11 2.57
CA LEU A 341 0.89 3.71 2.48
C LEU A 341 0.61 2.63 3.53
N LEU A 342 -0.34 2.89 4.43
CA LEU A 342 -0.72 1.97 5.49
C LEU A 342 -2.13 1.44 5.28
N ASN A 343 -2.26 0.13 5.14
CA ASN A 343 -3.56 -0.55 5.08
C ASN A 343 -4.17 -0.75 6.47
N ILE A 344 -5.43 -0.32 6.61
CA ILE A 344 -6.26 -0.49 7.81
C ILE A 344 -7.31 -1.56 7.55
N LEU A 345 -7.43 -2.53 8.47
CA LEU A 345 -8.25 -3.72 8.24
C LEU A 345 -9.70 -3.50 8.62
N GLN A 346 -10.57 -3.61 7.62
CA GLN A 346 -12.01 -3.51 7.79
C GLN A 346 -12.65 -4.90 7.94
N ARG A 347 -13.59 -4.99 8.89
CA ARG A 347 -14.56 -6.09 8.97
C ARG A 347 -15.45 -6.11 7.72
N PRO A 348 -16.08 -7.24 7.39
CA PRO A 348 -16.98 -7.33 6.22
C PRO A 348 -18.19 -6.41 6.25
N ASP A 349 -18.63 -5.94 7.41
CA ASP A 349 -19.70 -4.96 7.53
C ASP A 349 -19.23 -3.52 7.20
N GLY A 350 -17.92 -3.28 7.11
CA GLY A 350 -17.30 -1.99 6.83
C GLY A 350 -16.74 -1.27 8.05
N THR A 351 -16.93 -1.80 9.25
CA THR A 351 -16.34 -1.24 10.47
C THR A 351 -14.86 -1.64 10.64
N ILE A 352 -14.15 -0.95 11.52
CA ILE A 352 -12.80 -1.32 12.00
C ILE A 352 -12.90 -1.74 13.47
N ASP A 353 -12.03 -2.64 13.92
CA ASP A 353 -12.02 -3.07 15.32
C ASP A 353 -11.43 -2.03 16.28
N GLU A 354 -11.50 -2.33 17.57
CA GLU A 354 -11.08 -1.44 18.65
C GLU A 354 -9.56 -1.21 18.64
N GLU A 355 -8.76 -2.21 18.27
CA GLU A 355 -7.30 -2.08 18.21
C GLU A 355 -6.87 -1.19 17.03
N ALA A 356 -7.50 -1.34 15.86
CA ALA A 356 -7.30 -0.45 14.73
C ALA A 356 -7.72 1.00 15.05
N GLN A 357 -8.82 1.19 15.80
CA GLN A 357 -9.23 2.51 16.28
C GLN A 357 -8.18 3.13 17.20
N TRP A 358 -7.70 2.38 18.19
CA TRP A 358 -6.64 2.84 19.09
C TRP A 358 -5.36 3.19 18.33
N ILE A 359 -4.95 2.38 17.35
CA ILE A 359 -3.78 2.68 16.50
C ILE A 359 -3.96 4.04 15.79
N LEU A 360 -5.12 4.27 15.17
CA LEU A 360 -5.39 5.55 14.48
C LEU A 360 -5.39 6.74 15.43
N GLU A 361 -5.88 6.56 16.66
CA GLU A 361 -5.85 7.60 17.70
C GLU A 361 -4.41 7.95 18.11
N GLU A 362 -3.56 6.95 18.34
CA GLU A 362 -2.15 7.15 18.68
C GLU A 362 -1.37 7.83 17.54
N LEU A 363 -1.66 7.46 16.28
CA LEU A 363 -1.11 8.16 15.12
C LEU A 363 -1.59 9.62 15.07
N ALA A 364 -2.87 9.88 15.34
CA ALA A 364 -3.43 11.22 15.34
C ALA A 364 -2.76 12.12 16.38
N GLU A 365 -2.51 11.61 17.59
CA GLU A 365 -1.79 12.34 18.64
C GLU A 365 -0.36 12.68 18.22
N TRP A 366 0.35 11.73 17.59
CA TRP A 366 1.71 11.97 17.12
C TRP A 366 1.77 13.00 15.97
N PHE A 367 0.88 12.87 14.98
CA PHE A 367 0.84 13.78 13.82
C PHE A 367 0.41 15.20 14.21
N ALA A 368 -0.43 15.37 15.23
CA ALA A 368 -0.79 16.69 15.77
C ALA A 368 0.43 17.47 16.28
N ILE A 369 1.48 16.78 16.73
CA ILE A 369 2.72 17.37 17.22
C ILE A 369 3.77 17.47 16.11
N ASN A 370 3.97 16.38 15.36
CA ASN A 370 5.15 16.18 14.51
C ASN A 370 4.88 16.33 13.00
N GLY A 371 3.62 16.59 12.60
CA GLY A 371 3.25 16.66 11.18
C GLY A 371 4.02 17.69 10.35
N GLU A 372 4.48 18.80 10.97
CA GLU A 372 5.33 19.81 10.30
C GLU A 372 6.64 19.21 9.76
N ALA A 373 7.20 18.22 10.46
CA ALA A 373 8.41 17.51 10.06
C ALA A 373 8.15 16.40 9.03
N VAL A 374 6.90 16.04 8.79
CA VAL A 374 6.53 15.01 7.80
C VAL A 374 6.19 15.68 6.46
N TYR A 375 5.16 16.52 6.44
CA TYR A 375 4.59 16.97 5.17
C TYR A 375 5.44 18.02 4.46
N GLY A 376 5.62 17.83 3.14
CA GLY A 376 6.41 18.71 2.29
C GLY A 376 7.91 18.68 2.56
N THR A 377 8.41 17.75 3.40
CA THR A 377 9.83 17.63 3.64
C THR A 377 10.53 16.87 2.52
N ARG A 378 11.85 17.01 2.46
CA ARG A 378 12.73 16.25 1.57
C ARG A 378 13.81 15.56 2.39
N PRO A 379 14.42 14.48 1.88
CA PRO A 379 15.63 13.95 2.47
C PRO A 379 16.66 15.06 2.68
N TRP A 380 17.36 14.99 3.80
CA TRP A 380 18.57 15.77 3.97
C TRP A 380 19.74 15.10 3.22
N ARG A 381 20.98 15.57 3.40
CA ARG A 381 22.15 14.97 2.72
C ARG A 381 22.41 13.50 3.11
N THR A 382 21.97 13.10 4.30
CA THR A 382 21.93 11.72 4.78
C THR A 382 20.56 11.43 5.39
N ALA A 383 20.09 10.18 5.28
CA ALA A 383 18.78 9.77 5.79
C ALA A 383 18.75 9.69 7.32
N GLY A 384 19.91 9.55 7.97
CA GLY A 384 20.05 9.32 9.40
C GLY A 384 21.50 9.11 9.82
N GLU A 385 21.68 8.90 11.12
CA GLU A 385 22.90 8.39 11.74
C GLU A 385 22.52 7.34 12.80
N GLY A 386 23.53 6.67 13.35
CA GLY A 386 23.38 5.55 14.28
C GLY A 386 23.63 4.20 13.62
N HIS A 387 23.57 3.13 14.42
CA HIS A 387 23.94 1.79 14.01
C HIS A 387 22.75 0.86 13.76
N ALA A 388 21.57 1.18 14.29
CA ALA A 388 20.39 0.36 14.04
C ALA A 388 19.80 0.65 12.67
N SER A 389 19.39 -0.40 11.98
CA SER A 389 18.83 -0.30 10.65
C SER A 389 17.74 -1.33 10.43
N VAL A 390 16.84 -0.98 9.52
CA VAL A 390 15.77 -1.85 9.06
C VAL A 390 16.38 -3.02 8.29
N VAL A 391 15.90 -4.24 8.58
CA VAL A 391 16.34 -5.45 7.88
C VAL A 391 15.56 -5.56 6.57
N ILE A 392 16.25 -5.45 5.45
CA ILE A 392 15.65 -5.52 4.12
C ILE A 392 15.93 -6.92 3.55
N ASP A 393 14.95 -7.82 3.71
CA ASP A 393 15.00 -9.20 3.21
C ASP A 393 13.59 -9.67 2.79
N GLY A 394 13.27 -9.48 1.51
CA GLY A 394 11.94 -9.79 0.98
C GLY A 394 10.83 -9.00 1.68
N PHE A 395 9.74 -9.69 2.02
CA PHE A 395 8.57 -9.14 2.72
C PHE A 395 8.74 -9.15 4.24
N ARG A 396 9.89 -8.67 4.72
CA ARG A 396 10.21 -8.58 6.15
C ARG A 396 10.34 -7.12 6.58
N GLU A 397 9.71 -6.86 7.71
CA GLU A 397 9.57 -5.55 8.35
C GLU A 397 9.48 -5.77 9.86
N GLU A 398 10.49 -6.42 10.44
CA GLU A 398 10.55 -6.58 11.90
C GLU A 398 10.85 -5.22 12.55
N GLN A 399 10.25 -4.99 13.72
CA GLN A 399 10.48 -3.75 14.45
C GLN A 399 11.95 -3.66 14.86
N VAL A 400 12.58 -2.53 14.51
CA VAL A 400 13.97 -2.24 14.85
C VAL A 400 14.08 -1.87 16.33
N ALA A 401 15.09 -2.42 17.00
CA ALA A 401 15.48 -1.96 18.33
C ALA A 401 16.44 -0.77 18.18
N TRP A 402 15.89 0.43 18.04
CA TRP A 402 16.66 1.68 17.98
C TRP A 402 17.49 1.91 19.25
N ASP A 403 18.66 2.52 19.09
CA ASP A 403 19.55 2.93 20.16
C ASP A 403 19.62 4.46 20.32
N ASP A 404 20.36 4.92 21.32
CA ASP A 404 20.42 6.33 21.72
C ASP A 404 21.11 7.23 20.68
N ASP A 405 21.84 6.67 19.73
CA ASP A 405 22.50 7.39 18.65
C ASP A 405 21.74 7.31 17.31
N ASP A 406 20.57 6.66 17.28
CA ASP A 406 19.78 6.55 16.06
C ASP A 406 18.89 7.77 15.81
N PHE A 407 19.11 8.38 14.66
CA PHE A 407 18.28 9.47 14.16
C PHE A 407 17.85 9.24 12.73
N ARG A 408 16.77 9.93 12.34
CA ARG A 408 16.40 10.14 10.95
C ARG A 408 16.30 11.63 10.65
N PHE A 409 16.65 12.00 9.44
CA PHE A 409 16.76 13.40 9.04
C PHE A 409 15.93 13.72 7.82
N VAL A 410 15.24 14.85 7.90
CA VAL A 410 14.56 15.48 6.76
C VAL A 410 14.78 16.99 6.84
N GLN A 411 14.55 17.68 5.74
CA GLN A 411 14.70 19.13 5.68
C GLN A 411 13.51 19.79 5.00
N LYS A 412 13.25 21.04 5.39
CA LYS A 412 12.24 21.90 4.78
C LYS A 412 12.53 23.35 5.13
N ASP A 413 12.41 24.24 4.15
CA ASP A 413 12.56 25.70 4.32
C ASP A 413 13.87 26.13 5.02
N GLY A 414 14.98 25.47 4.68
CA GLY A 414 16.31 25.74 5.25
C GLY A 414 16.49 25.24 6.70
N LYS A 415 15.51 24.52 7.24
CA LYS A 415 15.58 23.89 8.56
C LYS A 415 15.86 22.39 8.41
N LEU A 416 16.61 21.84 9.37
CA LEU A 416 16.78 20.40 9.55
C LEU A 416 15.79 19.92 10.62
N TYR A 417 15.13 18.80 10.37
CA TYR A 417 14.33 18.09 11.35
C TYR A 417 15.02 16.76 11.65
N ALA A 418 15.36 16.55 12.93
CA ALA A 418 16.00 15.35 13.43
C ALA A 418 15.01 14.57 14.31
N TYR A 419 14.60 13.39 13.82
CA TYR A 419 13.82 12.43 14.58
C TYR A 419 14.75 11.68 15.53
N VAL A 420 14.49 11.79 16.83
CA VAL A 420 15.15 11.00 17.87
C VAL A 420 14.43 9.66 17.98
N MET A 421 14.98 8.60 17.38
CA MET A 421 14.29 7.31 17.25
C MET A 421 14.11 6.62 18.60
N LYS A 422 15.05 6.80 19.52
CA LYS A 422 14.92 6.40 20.93
C LYS A 422 15.06 7.60 21.86
N SER A 423 13.94 8.07 22.38
CA SER A 423 13.86 9.26 23.24
C SER A 423 13.58 8.91 24.72
N LYS A 424 12.96 7.76 25.00
CA LYS A 424 12.52 7.37 26.35
C LYS A 424 13.68 7.30 27.33
N GLY A 425 13.54 8.00 28.46
CA GLY A 425 14.51 7.98 29.56
C GLY A 425 15.71 8.91 29.38
N ARG A 426 15.75 9.71 28.32
CA ARG A 426 16.88 10.59 28.01
C ARG A 426 16.69 12.00 28.56
N ARG A 427 17.80 12.62 28.94
CA ARG A 427 17.89 14.05 29.34
C ARG A 427 18.70 14.88 28.36
N SER A 428 19.40 14.24 27.44
CA SER A 428 20.12 14.88 26.35
C SER A 428 20.29 13.93 25.17
N THR A 429 20.62 14.50 24.03
CA THR A 429 20.93 13.78 22.80
C THR A 429 22.06 14.46 22.03
N VAL A 430 22.76 13.72 21.18
CA VAL A 430 23.93 14.20 20.45
C VAL A 430 23.78 13.84 18.98
N ILE A 431 23.81 14.85 18.11
CA ILE A 431 23.78 14.68 16.65
C ILE A 431 25.18 14.97 16.11
N THR A 432 25.71 14.06 15.29
CA THR A 432 27.10 14.07 14.80
C THR A 432 27.24 14.24 13.29
N SER A 433 26.12 14.25 12.56
CA SER A 433 26.12 14.44 11.10
C SER A 433 26.31 15.89 10.65
N LEU A 434 26.35 16.87 11.57
CA LEU A 434 26.55 18.29 11.22
C LEU A 434 27.99 18.53 10.74
N GLU A 435 28.16 19.33 9.71
CA GLU A 435 29.48 19.75 9.23
C GLU A 435 30.06 20.84 10.12
N ALA A 436 31.39 20.93 10.21
CA ALA A 436 32.07 21.90 11.09
C ALA A 436 31.76 23.37 10.75
N GLY A 437 31.36 23.66 9.51
CA GLY A 437 30.99 25.00 9.07
C GLY A 437 29.53 25.39 9.35
N GLU A 438 28.67 24.41 9.65
CA GLU A 438 27.25 24.67 9.92
C GLU A 438 27.09 25.24 11.33
N GLN A 439 26.58 26.46 11.46
CA GLN A 439 26.37 27.12 12.75
C GLN A 439 24.90 27.04 13.16
N VAL A 440 24.60 26.37 14.26
CA VAL A 440 23.24 26.25 14.77
C VAL A 440 22.85 27.53 15.50
N ARG A 441 21.76 28.15 15.06
CA ARG A 441 21.20 29.37 15.65
C ARG A 441 20.18 29.06 16.74
N ALA A 442 19.35 28.04 16.51
CA ALA A 442 18.27 27.67 17.43
C ALA A 442 17.90 26.20 17.26
N VAL A 443 17.51 25.57 18.38
CA VAL A 443 16.93 24.24 18.41
C VAL A 443 15.59 24.29 19.13
N ARG A 444 14.56 23.70 18.53
CA ARG A 444 13.20 23.59 19.08
C ARG A 444 12.78 22.12 19.09
N LEU A 445 12.25 21.64 20.21
CA LEU A 445 11.56 20.35 20.27
C LEU A 445 10.09 20.58 19.90
N LEU A 446 9.59 19.90 18.86
CA LEU A 446 8.19 20.02 18.43
C LEU A 446 7.26 19.58 19.57
N GLY A 447 6.19 20.35 19.81
CA GLY A 447 5.28 20.14 20.94
C GLY A 447 5.79 20.62 22.30
N HIS A 448 7.02 21.12 22.40
CA HIS A 448 7.59 21.69 23.63
C HIS A 448 8.00 23.16 23.47
N GLY A 449 8.84 23.47 22.49
CA GLY A 449 9.42 24.80 22.32
C GLY A 449 10.95 24.79 22.29
N PRO A 450 11.59 25.96 22.44
CA PRO A 450 13.05 26.09 22.44
C PRO A 450 13.69 25.21 23.52
N VAL A 451 14.82 24.59 23.18
CA VAL A 451 15.61 23.75 24.10
C VAL A 451 17.05 24.22 24.17
N GLY A 452 17.72 23.93 25.29
CA GLY A 452 19.15 24.20 25.47
C GLY A 452 19.97 23.36 24.50
N PHE A 453 21.03 23.94 23.95
CA PHE A 453 21.98 23.21 23.12
C PHE A 453 23.39 23.79 23.23
N CYS A 454 24.37 22.94 23.01
CA CYS A 454 25.79 23.28 22.88
C CYS A 454 26.31 22.70 21.58
N GLN A 455 26.94 23.51 20.75
CA GLN A 455 27.56 23.06 19.51
C GLN A 455 29.08 22.98 19.66
N HIS A 456 29.64 21.85 19.26
CA HIS A 456 31.07 21.60 19.11
C HIS A 456 31.38 21.30 17.62
N PRO A 457 32.65 21.36 17.18
CA PRO A 457 33.00 20.97 15.81
C PRO A 457 32.50 19.56 15.49
N GLY A 458 31.54 19.44 14.57
CA GLY A 458 30.96 18.17 14.15
C GLY A 458 29.95 17.54 15.13
N ALA A 459 29.51 18.25 16.17
CA ALA A 459 28.53 17.71 17.11
C ALA A 459 27.58 18.78 17.67
N LEU A 460 26.30 18.43 17.77
CA LEU A 460 25.26 19.22 18.43
C LEU A 460 24.72 18.44 19.62
N VAL A 461 24.96 18.93 20.82
CA VAL A 461 24.39 18.38 22.06
C VAL A 461 23.14 19.17 22.40
N VAL A 462 22.01 18.48 22.57
CA VAL A 462 20.70 19.10 22.85
C VAL A 462 20.15 18.57 24.16
N ASP A 463 19.72 19.47 25.04
CA ASP A 463 19.04 19.14 26.29
C ASP A 463 17.58 18.75 26.01
N LEU A 464 17.15 17.62 26.57
CA LEU A 464 15.77 17.14 26.47
C LEU A 464 15.03 17.39 27.78
N PRO A 465 13.74 17.83 27.72
CA PRO A 465 12.94 17.99 28.91
C PRO A 465 12.65 16.64 29.56
N GLU A 466 12.33 16.65 30.85
CA GLU A 466 11.96 15.44 31.60
C GLU A 466 10.76 14.71 31.00
N LYS A 467 9.77 15.49 30.59
CA LYS A 467 8.56 15.00 29.94
C LYS A 467 8.62 15.34 28.46
N LEU A 468 8.77 14.31 27.65
CA LEU A 468 8.75 14.43 26.20
C LEU A 468 7.32 14.63 25.66
N PRO A 469 7.14 15.38 24.56
CA PRO A 469 5.84 15.63 23.95
C PRO A 469 5.09 14.38 23.49
N THR A 470 5.81 13.33 23.07
CA THR A 470 5.20 12.07 22.62
C THR A 470 5.98 10.86 23.14
N ALA A 471 5.29 9.72 23.27
CA ALA A 471 5.86 8.44 23.63
C ALA A 471 6.67 7.77 22.51
N TYR A 472 6.54 8.26 21.27
CA TYR A 472 7.18 7.74 20.07
C TYR A 472 8.40 8.60 19.66
N ALA A 473 8.85 8.51 18.41
CA ALA A 473 9.91 9.37 17.88
C ALA A 473 9.59 10.85 18.11
N ASN A 474 10.50 11.57 18.77
CA ASN A 474 10.38 13.00 19.06
C ASN A 474 11.23 13.79 18.07
N VAL A 475 10.82 15.02 17.71
CA VAL A 475 11.46 15.76 16.61
C VAL A 475 12.08 17.07 17.07
N LEU A 476 13.37 17.23 16.76
CA LEU A 476 14.10 18.48 16.91
C LEU A 476 14.09 19.24 15.58
N GLU A 477 13.59 20.46 15.58
CA GLU A 477 13.79 21.44 14.52
C GLU A 477 15.07 22.23 14.80
N ILE A 478 15.99 22.24 13.84
CA ILE A 478 17.30 22.86 13.92
C ILE A 478 17.39 23.95 12.85
N CYS A 479 17.59 25.18 13.29
CA CYS A 479 17.77 26.34 12.42
C CYS A 479 19.25 26.74 12.38
N PHE A 480 19.79 26.92 11.18
CA PHE A 480 21.17 27.37 10.98
C PHE A 480 21.26 28.91 10.89
N GLN A 481 22.45 29.46 11.08
CA GLN A 481 22.77 30.83 10.69
C GLN A 481 22.86 30.90 9.15
N ASN A 482 22.36 31.99 8.57
CA ASN A 482 22.39 32.22 7.12
C ASN A 482 23.81 32.46 6.60
#